data_AF-A0A8S3U329-F1
#
_entry.id   AF-A0A8S3U329-F1
#
_cell.length_a   1.000
_cell.length_b   1.000
_cell.length_c   1.000
_cell.angle_alpha   90.00
_cell.angle_beta   90.00
_cell.angle_gamma   90.00
#
_symmetry.space_group_name_H-M   'P 1'
#
loop_
_entity.id
_entity.type
_entity.pdbx_description
1 polymer ?
#
loop_
_entity_poly.entity_id
_entity_poly.type
_entity_poly.pdbx_seq_one_letter_code
_entity_poly.pdbx_strand_id
1 'polypeptide(L)'
;MFVVGSSNTQMVDELCQEYDGKINIAVYNSSKSSTVSGDTDIVNEVMQKLKKKSEEDDEPIFLRPLHVKCAYHSHHTEKSSIDLENALNGLTGTTHTTKLFSTVTGEVATDEQFVTASYWRENVRKPVLFQKAVRNAGLLNTINIFVEIGPKPVLRTHLSDSFAEGKAISLPSMNMNSESSCIMDSLAESQKWCES
;
A
#
# COMPACT_ATOMS: atom_id res chain seq x y z
N MET A 1 9.30 8.93 -6.83
CA MET A 1 7.96 8.48 -6.40
C MET A 1 7.34 9.54 -5.52
N PHE A 2 6.02 9.63 -5.44
CA PHE A 2 5.33 10.51 -4.50
C PHE A 2 4.00 9.91 -4.05
N VAL A 3 3.57 10.27 -2.85
CA VAL A 3 2.22 10.02 -2.36
C VAL A 3 1.35 11.21 -2.75
N VAL A 4 0.19 10.91 -3.30
CA VAL A 4 -0.89 11.87 -3.53
C VAL A 4 -2.07 11.50 -2.64
N GLY A 5 -2.58 12.48 -1.90
CA GLY A 5 -3.89 12.41 -1.26
C GLY A 5 -4.88 13.20 -2.09
N SER A 6 -5.92 12.55 -2.57
CA SER A 6 -6.97 13.13 -3.41
C SER A 6 -8.29 12.49 -3.04
N SER A 7 -9.37 13.28 -2.97
CA SER A 7 -10.74 12.76 -2.84
C SER A 7 -11.16 11.92 -4.05
N ASN A 8 -10.46 12.04 -5.19
CA ASN A 8 -10.70 11.32 -6.43
C ASN A 8 -9.44 10.55 -6.88
N THR A 9 -9.41 9.25 -6.61
CA THR A 9 -8.33 8.35 -7.04
C THR A 9 -8.34 8.06 -8.54
N GLN A 10 -9.52 8.11 -9.18
CA GLN A 10 -9.66 7.91 -10.63
C GLN A 10 -8.91 8.99 -11.43
N MET A 11 -8.87 10.23 -10.93
CA MET A 11 -8.06 11.29 -11.52
C MET A 11 -6.57 10.91 -11.61
N VAL A 12 -6.04 10.15 -10.63
CA VAL A 12 -4.64 9.73 -10.63
C VAL A 12 -4.39 8.64 -11.68
N ASP A 13 -5.34 7.73 -11.89
CA ASP A 13 -5.28 6.74 -12.96
C ASP A 13 -5.27 7.41 -14.34
N GLU A 14 -6.20 8.34 -14.58
CA GLU A 14 -6.30 9.11 -15.83
C GLU A 14 -5.00 9.89 -16.11
N LEU A 15 -4.47 10.56 -15.09
CA LEU A 15 -3.20 11.27 -15.19
C LEU A 15 -2.03 10.35 -15.55
N CYS A 16 -1.98 9.12 -15.01
CA CYS A 16 -0.93 8.17 -15.37
C CYS A 16 -1.03 7.73 -16.84
N GLN A 17 -2.25 7.61 -17.38
CA GLN A 17 -2.47 7.23 -18.78
C GLN A 17 -1.93 8.27 -19.77
N GLU A 18 -1.91 9.55 -19.40
CA GLU A 18 -1.36 10.63 -20.24
C GLU A 18 0.14 10.47 -20.56
N TYR A 19 0.90 9.72 -19.76
CA TYR A 19 2.35 9.59 -19.89
C TYR A 19 2.80 8.23 -20.44
N ASP A 20 1.89 7.46 -21.05
CA ASP A 20 2.21 6.26 -21.83
C ASP A 20 3.20 5.30 -21.12
N GLY A 21 2.95 5.01 -19.84
CA GLY A 21 3.75 4.07 -19.04
C GLY A 21 5.04 4.62 -18.43
N LYS A 22 5.42 5.89 -18.69
CA LYS A 22 6.55 6.55 -18.01
C LYS A 22 6.31 6.77 -16.52
N ILE A 23 5.03 6.86 -16.13
CA ILE A 23 4.60 6.78 -14.73
C ILE A 23 3.40 5.85 -14.61
N ASN A 24 3.21 5.32 -13.41
CA ASN A 24 2.05 4.51 -13.06
C ASN A 24 1.78 4.58 -11.55
N ILE A 25 0.58 4.16 -11.16
CA ILE A 25 0.28 3.92 -9.75
C ILE A 25 1.11 2.74 -9.26
N ALA A 26 1.92 2.97 -8.23
CA ALA A 26 2.66 1.95 -7.49
C ALA A 26 1.83 1.33 -6.37
N VAL A 27 0.99 2.13 -5.70
CA VAL A 27 0.19 1.66 -4.56
C VAL A 27 -1.16 2.37 -4.57
N TYR A 28 -2.23 1.58 -4.43
CA TYR A 28 -3.57 2.06 -4.08
C TYR A 28 -3.70 1.98 -2.56
N ASN A 29 -3.37 3.07 -1.85
CA ASN A 29 -3.29 3.08 -0.38
C ASN A 29 -4.68 3.08 0.25
N SER A 30 -5.56 3.98 -0.20
CA SER A 30 -6.94 4.09 0.28
C SER A 30 -7.81 4.73 -0.80
N SER A 31 -9.10 4.91 -0.52
CA SER A 31 -10.02 5.63 -1.42
C SER A 31 -9.59 7.08 -1.63
N LYS A 32 -8.73 7.60 -0.75
CA LYS A 32 -8.28 8.99 -0.71
C LYS A 32 -6.78 9.14 -0.99
N SER A 33 -6.05 8.07 -1.24
CA SER A 33 -4.60 8.15 -1.40
C SER A 33 -4.03 7.06 -2.29
N SER A 34 -3.10 7.48 -3.15
CA SER A 34 -2.32 6.62 -4.02
C SER A 34 -0.85 7.03 -4.01
N THR A 35 0.02 6.12 -4.43
CA THR A 35 1.44 6.40 -4.65
C THR A 35 1.76 6.24 -6.11
N VAL A 36 2.42 7.23 -6.69
CA VAL A 36 2.83 7.24 -8.10
C VAL A 36 4.35 7.02 -8.20
N SER A 37 4.74 6.26 -9.21
CA SER A 37 6.12 5.86 -9.50
C SER A 37 6.42 5.95 -10.98
N GLY A 38 7.70 6.10 -11.34
CA GLY A 38 8.15 6.16 -12.73
C GLY A 38 9.35 7.08 -12.89
N ASP A 39 9.48 7.63 -14.09
CA ASP A 39 10.56 8.54 -14.48
C ASP A 39 10.61 9.77 -13.60
N THR A 40 11.82 10.16 -13.19
CA THR A 40 12.00 11.20 -12.15
C THR A 40 11.59 12.58 -12.63
N ASP A 41 11.94 12.93 -13.86
CA ASP A 41 11.54 14.16 -14.54
C ASP A 41 10.01 14.23 -14.69
N ILE A 42 9.38 13.16 -15.14
CA ILE A 42 7.92 13.09 -15.30
C ILE A 42 7.19 13.15 -13.95
N VAL A 43 7.68 12.43 -12.93
CA VAL A 43 7.15 12.53 -11.56
C VAL A 43 7.19 13.95 -11.05
N ASN A 44 8.30 14.66 -11.24
CA ASN A 44 8.43 16.05 -10.81
C ASN A 44 7.48 16.98 -11.59
N GLU A 45 7.38 16.81 -12.91
CA GLU A 45 6.45 17.56 -13.75
C GLU A 45 5.00 17.37 -13.27
N VAL A 46 4.59 16.13 -13.04
CA VAL A 46 3.24 15.77 -12.58
C VAL A 46 2.94 16.37 -11.21
N MET A 47 3.88 16.31 -10.27
CA MET A 47 3.70 16.95 -8.96
C MET A 47 3.48 18.47 -9.09
N GLN A 48 4.22 19.15 -9.97
CA GLN A 48 4.01 20.59 -10.20
C GLN A 48 2.66 20.88 -10.87
N LYS A 49 2.26 20.07 -11.85
CA LYS A 49 0.93 20.19 -12.49
C LYS A 49 -0.20 20.04 -11.47
N LEU A 50 -0.13 19.02 -10.61
CA LEU A 50 -1.12 18.78 -9.56
C LEU A 50 -1.17 19.93 -8.54
N LYS A 51 0.00 20.44 -8.13
CA LYS A 51 0.07 21.58 -7.23
C LYS A 51 -0.55 22.82 -7.84
N LYS A 52 -0.22 23.14 -9.10
CA LYS A 52 -0.77 24.29 -9.81
C LYS A 52 -2.30 24.17 -9.95
N LYS A 53 -2.79 23.00 -10.34
CA LYS A 53 -4.23 22.74 -10.44
C LYS A 53 -4.95 22.91 -9.10
N SER A 54 -4.36 22.41 -8.02
CA SER A 54 -4.88 22.60 -6.66
C SER A 54 -4.96 24.07 -6.24
N GLU A 55 -3.97 24.88 -6.62
CA GLU A 55 -3.98 26.34 -6.39
C GLU A 55 -5.04 27.06 -7.25
N GLU A 56 -5.27 26.60 -8.49
CA GLU A 56 -6.28 27.16 -9.40
C GLU A 56 -7.72 26.81 -8.99
N ASP A 57 -7.94 25.59 -8.48
CA ASP A 57 -9.25 25.07 -8.11
C ASP A 57 -9.65 25.44 -6.65
N ASP A 58 -8.77 26.07 -5.87
CA ASP A 58 -8.91 26.34 -4.41
C ASP A 58 -9.20 25.07 -3.59
N GLU A 59 -8.75 23.91 -4.09
CA GLU A 59 -8.90 22.61 -3.45
C GLU A 59 -7.52 22.05 -3.07
N PRO A 60 -7.14 22.04 -1.77
CA PRO A 60 -5.81 21.62 -1.35
C PRO A 60 -5.59 20.12 -1.61
N ILE A 61 -4.56 19.80 -2.39
CA ILE A 61 -4.12 18.43 -2.63
C ILE A 61 -2.91 18.09 -1.76
N PHE A 62 -2.92 16.90 -1.14
CA PHE A 62 -1.76 16.43 -0.40
C PHE A 62 -0.75 15.82 -1.35
N LEU A 63 0.48 16.35 -1.40
CA LEU A 63 1.58 15.81 -2.18
C LEU A 63 2.80 15.62 -1.28
N ARG A 64 3.35 14.40 -1.27
CA ARG A 64 4.56 14.09 -0.51
C ARG A 64 5.57 13.34 -1.38
N PRO A 65 6.72 13.95 -1.72
CA PRO A 65 7.79 13.24 -2.41
C PRO A 65 8.35 12.14 -1.53
N LEU A 66 8.70 11.01 -2.15
CA LEU A 66 9.35 9.88 -1.49
C LEU A 66 10.81 9.79 -1.93
N HIS A 67 11.72 9.89 -0.98
CA HIS A 67 13.16 9.78 -1.19
C HIS A 67 13.59 8.31 -1.21
N VAL A 68 13.32 7.65 -2.34
CA VAL A 68 13.67 6.23 -2.57
C VAL A 68 14.71 6.12 -3.68
N LYS A 69 15.55 5.08 -3.60
CA LYS A 69 16.62 4.82 -4.58
C LYS A 69 16.11 4.24 -5.90
N CYS A 70 14.86 3.79 -5.96
CA CYS A 70 14.25 3.15 -7.11
C CYS A 70 12.77 3.53 -7.20
N ALA A 71 12.24 3.62 -8.42
CA ALA A 71 10.81 3.72 -8.69
C ALA A 71 10.17 2.32 -8.60
N TYR A 72 9.92 1.86 -7.38
CA TYR A 72 9.28 0.56 -7.13
C TYR A 72 7.90 0.46 -7.79
N HIS A 73 7.51 -0.75 -8.19
CA HIS A 73 6.24 -1.05 -8.88
C HIS A 73 6.05 -0.28 -10.19
N SER A 74 7.14 0.08 -10.88
CA SER A 74 7.12 0.77 -12.18
C SER A 74 7.83 -0.03 -13.27
N HIS A 75 7.84 0.49 -14.49
CA HIS A 75 8.63 -0.09 -15.57
C HIS A 75 10.14 -0.20 -15.24
N HIS A 76 10.67 0.62 -14.33
CA HIS A 76 12.06 0.52 -13.85
C HIS A 76 12.37 -0.80 -13.13
N THR A 77 11.36 -1.49 -12.58
CA THR A 77 11.57 -2.76 -11.89
C THR A 77 11.51 -3.98 -12.82
N GLU A 78 11.20 -3.81 -14.11
CA GLU A 78 10.98 -4.94 -15.04
C GLU A 78 12.20 -5.88 -15.08
N LYS A 79 13.40 -5.33 -15.33
CA LYS A 79 14.62 -6.13 -15.39
C LYS A 79 14.89 -6.85 -14.06
N SER A 80 14.87 -6.14 -12.94
CA SER A 80 15.12 -6.74 -11.62
C SER A 80 14.04 -7.75 -11.22
N SER A 81 12.82 -7.62 -11.72
CA SER A 81 11.73 -8.58 -11.45
C SER A 81 11.95 -9.92 -12.16
N ILE A 82 12.55 -9.90 -13.35
CA ILE A 82 12.98 -11.11 -14.08
C ILE A 82 14.17 -11.76 -13.37
N ASP A 83 15.17 -10.96 -12.97
CA ASP A 83 16.32 -11.46 -12.22
C ASP A 83 15.89 -12.11 -10.90
N LEU A 84 14.92 -11.51 -10.21
CA LEU A 84 14.32 -12.06 -8.99
C LEU A 84 13.60 -13.38 -9.26
N GLU A 85 12.77 -13.46 -10.29
CA GLU A 85 12.08 -14.71 -10.67
C GLU A 85 13.09 -15.85 -10.87
N ASN A 86 14.15 -15.59 -11.64
CA ASN A 86 15.21 -16.56 -11.89
C ASN A 86 15.94 -16.98 -10.61
N ALA A 87 16.21 -16.04 -9.71
CA ALA A 87 16.88 -16.33 -8.44
C ALA A 87 16.01 -17.14 -7.46
N LEU A 88 14.69 -16.98 -7.53
CA LEU A 88 13.74 -17.71 -6.67
C LEU A 88 13.31 -19.06 -7.27
N ASN A 89 13.63 -19.34 -8.54
CA ASN A 89 13.31 -20.62 -9.17
C ASN A 89 13.93 -21.80 -8.40
N GLY A 90 13.11 -22.80 -8.09
CA GLY A 90 13.51 -23.98 -7.32
C GLY A 90 13.39 -23.82 -5.81
N LEU A 91 13.05 -22.63 -5.29
CA LEU A 91 12.62 -22.51 -3.90
C LEU A 91 11.24 -23.13 -3.73
N THR A 92 11.11 -23.95 -2.69
CA THR A 92 9.84 -24.56 -2.28
C THR A 92 9.36 -23.88 -1.01
N GLY A 93 8.16 -23.31 -1.04
CA GLY A 93 7.49 -22.85 0.17
C GLY A 93 6.67 -23.94 0.84
N THR A 94 6.20 -23.65 2.05
CA THR A 94 5.27 -24.50 2.79
C THR A 94 3.90 -23.84 2.87
N THR A 95 2.84 -24.63 2.93
CA THR A 95 1.47 -24.13 3.12
C THR A 95 1.34 -23.33 4.42
N HIS A 96 0.54 -22.27 4.41
CA HIS A 96 0.29 -21.43 5.57
C HIS A 96 -1.03 -21.81 6.26
N THR A 97 -1.04 -21.83 7.60
CA THR A 97 -2.27 -22.09 8.38
C THR A 97 -3.14 -20.85 8.55
N THR A 98 -2.60 -19.67 8.24
CA THR A 98 -3.28 -18.38 8.36
C THR A 98 -3.68 -17.87 6.98
N LYS A 99 -4.87 -17.27 6.87
CA LYS A 99 -5.30 -16.62 5.63
C LYS A 99 -4.35 -15.47 5.28
N LEU A 100 -3.74 -15.52 4.10
CA LEU A 100 -2.98 -14.42 3.55
C LEU A 100 -3.85 -13.66 2.56
N PHE A 101 -3.73 -12.33 2.54
CA PHE A 101 -4.35 -11.47 1.55
C PHE A 101 -3.23 -10.91 0.66
N SER A 102 -3.29 -11.23 -0.63
CA SER A 102 -2.32 -10.76 -1.60
C SER A 102 -2.56 -9.30 -1.92
N THR A 103 -1.51 -8.49 -1.86
CA THR A 103 -1.57 -7.11 -2.37
C THR A 103 -1.36 -7.03 -3.88
N VAL A 104 -1.05 -8.13 -4.56
CA VAL A 104 -1.00 -8.19 -6.03
C VAL A 104 -2.41 -8.32 -6.61
N THR A 105 -3.26 -9.15 -5.99
CA THR A 105 -4.64 -9.41 -6.45
C THR A 105 -5.70 -8.68 -5.64
N GLY A 106 -5.36 -8.29 -4.41
CA GLY A 106 -6.29 -7.75 -3.41
C GLY A 106 -7.20 -8.81 -2.80
N GLU A 107 -6.99 -10.09 -3.08
CA GLU A 107 -7.85 -11.21 -2.66
C GLU A 107 -7.14 -12.13 -1.65
N VAL A 108 -7.91 -13.05 -1.06
CA VAL A 108 -7.33 -14.17 -0.30
C VAL A 108 -6.43 -14.97 -1.23
N ALA A 109 -5.20 -15.20 -0.77
CA ALA A 109 -4.21 -15.95 -1.52
C ALA A 109 -4.55 -17.45 -1.51
N THR A 110 -4.25 -18.13 -2.61
CA THR A 110 -4.17 -19.60 -2.60
C THR A 110 -2.84 -20.04 -1.99
N ASP A 111 -2.80 -21.25 -1.45
CA ASP A 111 -1.59 -21.83 -0.84
C ASP A 111 -0.39 -21.87 -1.82
N GLU A 112 -0.68 -21.94 -3.12
CA GLU A 112 0.32 -22.02 -4.19
C GLU A 112 0.87 -20.65 -4.60
N GLN A 113 0.12 -19.56 -4.41
CA GLN A 113 0.52 -18.25 -4.94
C GLN A 113 1.84 -17.76 -4.33
N PHE A 114 1.96 -17.74 -3.00
CA PHE A 114 3.13 -17.18 -2.31
C PHE A 114 4.39 -18.03 -2.41
N VAL A 115 4.26 -19.28 -2.86
CA VAL A 115 5.39 -20.22 -2.97
C VAL A 115 5.97 -20.29 -4.38
N THR A 116 5.46 -19.49 -5.32
CA THR A 116 5.95 -19.45 -6.71
C THR A 116 6.84 -18.24 -6.96
N ALA A 117 7.91 -18.43 -7.74
CA ALA A 117 8.79 -17.34 -8.14
C ALA A 117 8.07 -16.27 -8.99
N SER A 118 7.14 -16.70 -9.84
CA SER A 118 6.34 -15.82 -10.69
C SER A 118 5.51 -14.83 -9.88
N TYR A 119 4.94 -15.24 -8.73
CA TYR A 119 4.23 -14.33 -7.84
C TYR A 119 5.12 -13.20 -7.33
N TRP A 120 6.36 -13.50 -6.94
CA TRP A 120 7.29 -12.49 -6.42
C TRP A 120 7.77 -11.52 -7.50
N ARG A 121 7.89 -11.99 -8.75
CA ARG A 121 8.06 -11.09 -9.90
C ARG A 121 6.88 -10.13 -10.04
N GLU A 122 5.67 -10.67 -10.02
CA GLU A 122 4.47 -9.84 -10.10
C GLU A 122 4.39 -8.85 -8.94
N ASN A 123 4.73 -9.27 -7.72
CA ASN A 123 4.72 -8.41 -6.53
C ASN A 123 5.63 -7.19 -6.66
N VAL A 124 6.83 -7.36 -7.22
CA VAL A 124 7.79 -6.26 -7.44
C VAL A 124 7.38 -5.34 -8.59
N ARG A 125 6.63 -5.86 -9.57
CA ARG A 125 6.34 -5.16 -10.82
C ARG A 125 4.94 -4.51 -10.86
N LYS A 126 3.92 -5.19 -10.34
CA LYS A 126 2.52 -4.75 -10.36
C LYS A 126 2.23 -3.77 -9.22
N PRO A 127 1.18 -2.94 -9.33
CA PRO A 127 0.74 -2.08 -8.24
C PRO A 127 0.34 -2.88 -6.99
N VAL A 128 0.60 -2.29 -5.83
CA VAL A 128 0.16 -2.80 -4.52
C VAL A 128 -1.28 -2.37 -4.29
N LEU A 129 -2.20 -3.32 -4.33
CA LEU A 129 -3.64 -3.17 -4.07
C LEU A 129 -3.96 -3.19 -2.56
N PHE A 130 -3.27 -2.35 -1.78
CA PHE A 130 -3.36 -2.34 -0.32
C PHE A 130 -4.79 -2.12 0.18
N GLN A 131 -5.47 -1.07 -0.32
CA GLN A 131 -6.86 -0.78 0.04
C GLN A 131 -7.77 -1.99 -0.19
N LYS A 132 -7.62 -2.65 -1.35
CA LYS A 132 -8.47 -3.79 -1.71
C LYS A 132 -8.23 -4.98 -0.78
N ALA A 133 -6.96 -5.33 -0.55
CA ALA A 133 -6.57 -6.42 0.34
C ALA A 133 -7.09 -6.20 1.77
N VAL A 134 -6.93 -4.97 2.29
CA VAL A 134 -7.40 -4.58 3.63
C VAL A 134 -8.92 -4.66 3.73
N ARG A 135 -9.65 -4.07 2.77
CA ARG A 135 -11.12 -4.11 2.78
C ARG A 135 -11.62 -5.54 2.77
N ASN A 136 -11.06 -6.38 1.90
CA ASN A 136 -11.43 -7.80 1.81
C ASN A 136 -11.10 -8.57 3.10
N ALA A 137 -9.98 -8.27 3.76
CA ALA A 137 -9.67 -8.83 5.07
C ALA A 137 -10.68 -8.41 6.15
N GLY A 138 -11.12 -7.14 6.11
CA GLY A 138 -12.11 -6.63 7.07
C GLY A 138 -13.54 -7.12 6.83
N LEU A 139 -13.86 -7.71 5.67
CA LEU A 139 -15.16 -8.34 5.43
C LEU A 139 -15.35 -9.65 6.21
N LEU A 140 -14.28 -10.20 6.81
CA LEU A 140 -14.35 -11.43 7.58
C LEU A 140 -15.09 -11.25 8.91
N ASN A 141 -15.16 -10.03 9.45
CA ASN A 141 -15.78 -9.73 10.74
C ASN A 141 -16.55 -8.40 10.71
N THR A 142 -17.52 -8.26 11.60
CA THR A 142 -18.28 -7.00 11.77
C THR A 142 -17.43 -5.85 12.33
N ILE A 143 -16.45 -6.20 13.17
CA ILE A 143 -15.52 -5.30 13.84
C ILE A 143 -14.12 -5.92 13.68
N ASN A 144 -13.12 -5.11 13.34
CA ASN A 144 -11.78 -5.59 12.99
C ASN A 144 -10.68 -4.88 13.79
N ILE A 145 -9.65 -5.63 14.15
CA ILE A 145 -8.43 -5.10 14.77
C ILE A 145 -7.28 -5.40 13.82
N PHE A 146 -6.62 -4.36 13.31
CA PHE A 146 -5.43 -4.46 12.49
C PHE A 146 -4.21 -4.08 13.31
N VAL A 147 -3.22 -4.98 13.37
CA VAL A 147 -1.94 -4.68 14.03
C VAL A 147 -0.86 -4.52 12.95
N GLU A 148 -0.27 -3.33 12.88
CA GLU A 148 0.84 -3.03 11.98
C GLU A 148 2.16 -3.49 12.62
N ILE A 149 2.75 -4.53 12.03
CA ILE A 149 4.02 -5.10 12.49
C ILE A 149 5.18 -4.37 11.82
N GLY A 150 5.86 -3.50 12.56
CA GLY A 150 7.02 -2.77 12.07
C GLY A 150 7.45 -1.61 12.95
N PRO A 151 8.63 -1.00 12.68
CA PRO A 151 9.25 0.00 13.54
C PRO A 151 8.52 1.36 13.56
N LYS A 152 7.66 1.62 12.57
CA LYS A 152 6.89 2.86 12.43
C LYS A 152 5.50 2.54 11.86
N PRO A 153 4.42 3.09 12.44
CA PRO A 153 3.06 2.84 11.94
C PRO A 153 2.70 3.77 10.78
N VAL A 154 3.14 3.41 9.58
CA VAL A 154 2.93 4.21 8.36
C VAL A 154 1.63 3.86 7.63
N LEU A 155 1.04 2.69 7.89
CA LEU A 155 -0.17 2.23 7.23
C LEU A 155 -1.46 2.68 7.94
N ARG A 156 -1.35 3.09 9.21
CA ARG A 156 -2.49 3.46 10.07
C ARG A 156 -3.51 4.38 9.39
N THR A 157 -3.07 5.48 8.78
CA THR A 157 -3.97 6.43 8.12
C THR A 157 -4.75 5.79 6.96
N HIS A 158 -4.06 5.00 6.13
CA HIS A 158 -4.66 4.34 4.97
C HIS A 158 -5.60 3.19 5.36
N LEU A 159 -5.29 2.48 6.44
CA LEU A 159 -6.17 1.49 7.06
C LEU A 159 -7.46 2.15 7.54
N SER A 160 -7.37 3.25 8.30
CA SER A 160 -8.54 3.97 8.80
C SER A 160 -9.43 4.49 7.66
N ASP A 161 -8.86 4.99 6.57
CA ASP A 161 -9.63 5.43 5.38
C ASP A 161 -10.36 4.29 4.65
N SER A 162 -9.98 3.03 4.90
CA SER A 162 -10.54 1.87 4.20
C SER A 162 -11.86 1.38 4.80
N PHE A 163 -12.23 1.86 6.00
CA PHE A 163 -13.41 1.43 6.75
C PHE A 163 -14.27 2.60 7.21
N ALA A 164 -15.56 2.33 7.45
CA ALA A 164 -16.41 3.29 8.14
C ALA A 164 -15.98 3.43 9.61
N GLU A 165 -16.31 4.57 10.21
CA GLU A 165 -16.07 4.81 11.64
C GLU A 165 -16.70 3.69 12.49
N GLY A 166 -15.96 3.23 13.52
CA GLY A 166 -16.40 2.14 14.39
C GLY A 166 -16.29 0.72 13.79
N LYS A 167 -15.77 0.54 12.56
CA LYS A 167 -15.65 -0.81 11.93
C LYS A 167 -14.28 -1.43 12.03
N ALA A 168 -13.23 -0.62 12.18
CA ALA A 168 -11.88 -1.11 12.35
C ALA A 168 -11.03 -0.17 13.21
N ILE A 169 -10.10 -0.74 13.94
CA ILE A 169 -9.01 -0.03 14.62
C ILE A 169 -7.67 -0.49 14.06
N SER A 170 -6.71 0.43 13.98
CA SER A 170 -5.34 0.15 13.56
C SER A 170 -4.38 0.48 14.68
N LEU A 171 -3.58 -0.52 15.07
CA LEU A 171 -2.71 -0.51 16.23
C LEU A 171 -1.25 -0.78 15.84
N PRO A 172 -0.28 -0.01 16.35
CA PRO A 172 1.14 -0.25 16.08
C PRO A 172 1.70 -1.41 16.92
N SER A 173 2.67 -2.16 16.39
CA SER A 173 3.49 -3.06 17.22
C SER A 173 4.68 -2.34 17.87
N MET A 174 5.20 -1.29 17.22
CA MET A 174 6.36 -0.54 17.68
C MET A 174 6.19 0.96 17.35
N ASN A 175 6.90 1.79 18.09
CA ASN A 175 7.09 3.20 17.77
C ASN A 175 8.55 3.59 18.00
N MET A 176 8.93 4.82 17.64
CA MET A 176 10.32 5.29 17.73
C MET A 176 10.86 5.38 19.17
N ASN A 177 10.01 5.29 20.20
CA ASN A 177 10.38 5.51 21.59
C ASN A 177 10.50 4.20 22.38
N SER A 178 9.62 3.21 22.15
CA SER A 178 9.63 1.94 22.88
C SER A 178 8.82 0.87 22.14
N GLU A 179 9.38 -0.32 21.98
CA GLU A 179 8.67 -1.49 21.44
C GLU A 179 7.72 -2.08 22.48
N SER A 180 8.21 -2.29 23.71
CA SER A 180 7.47 -2.95 24.78
C SER A 180 6.27 -2.14 25.28
N SER A 181 6.44 -0.82 25.45
CA SER A 181 5.31 0.04 25.83
C SER A 181 4.27 0.07 24.71
N CYS A 182 4.72 0.21 23.46
CA CYS A 182 3.83 0.32 22.31
C CYS A 182 2.91 -0.89 22.15
N ILE A 183 3.46 -2.11 22.26
CA ILE A 183 2.64 -3.31 22.13
C ILE A 183 1.67 -3.50 23.30
N MET A 184 2.07 -3.09 24.52
CA MET A 184 1.20 -3.14 25.69
C MET A 184 0.04 -2.13 25.58
N ASP A 185 0.31 -0.91 25.09
CA ASP A 185 -0.71 0.09 24.83
C ASP A 185 -1.69 -0.39 23.75
N SER A 186 -1.17 -0.97 22.65
CA SER A 186 -1.98 -1.60 21.61
C SER A 186 -2.85 -2.73 22.15
N LEU A 187 -2.33 -3.57 23.05
CA LEU A 187 -3.13 -4.62 23.69
C LEU A 187 -4.28 -4.03 24.52
N ALA A 188 -4.01 -3.02 25.35
CA ALA A 188 -5.03 -2.35 26.15
C ALA A 188 -6.10 -1.66 25.28
N GLU A 189 -5.71 -1.05 24.17
CA GLU A 189 -6.63 -0.42 23.20
C GLU A 189 -7.47 -1.47 22.47
N SER A 190 -6.87 -2.61 22.10
CA SER A 190 -7.59 -3.72 21.48
C SER A 190 -8.68 -4.31 22.38
N GLN A 191 -8.42 -4.38 23.70
CA GLN A 191 -9.41 -4.86 24.66
C GLN A 191 -10.61 -3.90 24.75
N LYS A 192 -10.34 -2.60 24.89
CA LYS A 192 -11.40 -1.57 24.93
C LYS A 192 -12.28 -1.59 23.68
N TRP A 193 -11.66 -1.81 22.52
CA TRP A 193 -12.36 -1.88 21.24
C TRP A 193 -13.30 -3.10 21.13
N CYS A 194 -12.94 -4.23 21.74
CA CYS A 194 -13.83 -5.40 21.82
C CYS A 194 -15.00 -5.22 22.79
N GLU A 195 -14.88 -4.31 23.76
CA GLU A 195 -15.88 -4.05 24.79
C GLU A 195 -16.92 -2.97 24.38
N SER A 196 -16.65 -2.21 23.31
CA SER A 196 -17.52 -1.15 22.74
C SER A 196 -18.46 -1.66 21.65
#